data_AF-A0A925DMG8-F1
#
_entry.id   AF-A0A925DMG8-F1
#
_cell.length_a   1.000
_cell.length_b   1.000
_cell.length_c   1.000
_cell.angle_alpha   90.00
_cell.angle_beta   90.00
_cell.angle_gamma   90.00
#
_symmetry.space_group_name_H-M   'P 1'
#
loop_
_entity.id
_entity.type
_entity.pdbx_description
1 polymer ?
#
loop_
_entity_poly.entity_id
_entity_poly.type
_entity_poly.pdbx_seq_one_letter_code
_entity_poly.pdbx_strand_id
1 'polypeptide(L)'
;MRKIITTFVLFITFQNCFCTNNFSMTAKTDTTLTGKIVKEAFVNQRGKVSDKIFDMFLESKGKKYFIKFCEGKVLREKLEKIVGKEMQFRVEICEGEWDKCSEQEVQSRVGDYVKMLELKTVATGEKLSYADGSGNVYVIKKESIEYIPVKKENSSSGEYSGGEPLSKSITEEAWTKTKKEFDSLFKNKKIQIKNRMMGTGLLSITKKGKETIVLIAKSPEMENLEKSLKKLLGL
;
A
#
# COMPACT_ATOMS: atom_id res chain seq x y z
N MET A 1 69.46 -43.74 -21.37
CA MET A 1 69.53 -42.59 -20.43
C MET A 1 69.75 -41.30 -21.22
N ARG A 2 68.68 -40.53 -21.48
CA ARG A 2 68.76 -39.16 -22.00
C ARG A 2 67.76 -38.30 -21.23
N LYS A 3 68.27 -37.21 -20.65
CA LYS A 3 67.61 -36.35 -19.67
C LYS A 3 66.64 -35.38 -20.36
N ILE A 4 65.43 -35.28 -19.83
CA ILE A 4 64.43 -34.25 -20.18
C ILE A 4 64.81 -32.98 -19.40
N ILE A 5 65.09 -31.89 -20.10
CA ILE A 5 65.26 -30.56 -19.50
C ILE A 5 63.94 -29.81 -19.71
N THR A 6 63.15 -29.70 -18.65
CA THR A 6 61.91 -28.92 -18.64
C THR A 6 62.23 -27.53 -18.09
N THR A 7 62.37 -26.55 -18.99
CA THR A 7 62.58 -25.15 -18.62
C THR A 7 61.24 -24.54 -18.21
N PHE A 8 61.09 -24.20 -16.93
CA PHE A 8 59.91 -23.55 -16.36
C PHE A 8 60.07 -22.03 -16.50
N VAL A 9 59.36 -21.41 -17.45
CA VAL A 9 59.34 -19.96 -17.64
C VAL A 9 58.25 -19.38 -16.75
N LEU A 10 58.67 -18.72 -15.65
CA LEU A 10 57.79 -18.04 -14.71
C LEU A 10 57.43 -16.66 -15.27
N PHE A 11 56.22 -16.51 -15.80
CA PHE A 11 55.66 -15.24 -16.24
C PHE A 11 55.10 -14.48 -15.03
N ILE A 12 55.85 -13.53 -14.49
CA ILE A 12 55.36 -12.59 -13.46
C ILE A 12 54.68 -11.44 -14.20
N THR A 13 53.35 -11.44 -14.25
CA THR A 13 52.58 -10.27 -14.68
C THR A 13 52.41 -9.32 -13.50
N PHE A 14 53.13 -8.20 -13.54
CA PHE A 14 52.86 -7.04 -12.69
C PHE A 14 51.52 -6.44 -13.14
N GLN A 15 50.44 -6.71 -12.39
CA GLN A 15 49.22 -5.91 -12.50
C GLN A 15 49.45 -4.58 -11.78
N ASN A 16 49.61 -3.52 -12.57
CA ASN A 16 49.48 -2.14 -12.10
C ASN A 16 48.08 -1.94 -11.52
N CYS A 17 47.99 -1.79 -10.20
CA CYS A 17 46.79 -1.34 -9.54
C CYS A 17 46.63 0.17 -9.78
N PHE A 18 46.04 0.54 -10.91
CA PHE A 18 45.50 1.88 -11.11
C PHE A 18 44.23 1.98 -10.27
N CYS A 19 44.34 2.51 -9.06
CA CYS A 19 43.20 3.05 -8.32
C CYS A 19 42.77 4.35 -8.99
N THR A 20 41.94 4.25 -10.02
CA THR A 20 41.17 5.40 -10.51
C THR A 20 40.03 5.65 -9.52
N ASN A 21 40.12 6.78 -8.81
CA ASN A 21 39.02 7.36 -8.06
C ASN A 21 37.90 7.75 -9.03
N ASN A 22 37.02 6.81 -9.35
CA ASN A 22 35.73 7.13 -9.94
C ASN A 22 34.81 7.58 -8.80
N PHE A 23 34.75 8.89 -8.58
CA PHE A 23 33.65 9.53 -7.87
C PHE A 23 32.37 9.28 -8.68
N SER A 24 31.72 8.15 -8.39
CA SER A 24 30.47 7.73 -9.01
C SER A 24 29.40 8.75 -8.65
N MET A 25 28.96 9.52 -9.63
CA MET A 25 27.77 10.36 -9.50
C MET A 25 26.57 9.46 -9.21
N THR A 26 26.14 9.45 -7.95
CA THR A 26 24.96 8.73 -7.47
C THR A 26 23.73 9.07 -8.30
N ALA A 27 23.11 8.05 -8.92
CA ALA A 27 21.91 8.19 -9.72
C ALA A 27 20.73 8.65 -8.86
N LYS A 28 20.36 9.93 -8.99
CA LYS A 28 19.17 10.50 -8.36
C LYS A 28 17.93 10.03 -9.11
N THR A 29 17.08 9.25 -8.46
CA THR A 29 15.83 8.77 -9.06
C THR A 29 14.63 9.34 -8.29
N ASP A 30 13.93 10.30 -8.91
CA ASP A 30 12.62 10.78 -8.45
C ASP A 30 11.56 9.72 -8.79
N THR A 31 10.91 9.17 -7.76
CA THR A 31 9.94 8.08 -7.91
C THR A 31 8.85 8.17 -6.86
N THR A 32 7.79 7.37 -7.03
CA THR A 32 6.73 7.23 -6.03
C THR A 32 6.80 5.84 -5.39
N LEU A 33 6.95 5.78 -4.07
CA LEU A 33 6.93 4.56 -3.29
C LEU A 33 5.64 4.45 -2.50
N THR A 34 5.08 3.24 -2.39
CA THR A 34 3.99 2.94 -1.44
C THR A 34 4.58 2.18 -0.26
N GLY A 35 4.29 2.63 0.95
CA GLY A 35 4.86 2.04 2.15
C GLY A 35 4.36 2.69 3.43
N LYS A 36 5.03 2.43 4.54
CA LYS A 36 4.71 3.01 5.85
C LYS A 36 5.95 3.63 6.48
N ILE A 37 5.73 4.63 7.32
CA ILE A 37 6.81 5.22 8.12
C ILE A 37 6.96 4.39 9.40
N VAL A 38 8.19 3.97 9.69
CA VAL A 38 8.55 3.24 10.92
C VAL A 38 9.59 4.02 11.72
N LYS A 39 9.56 3.86 13.04
CA LYS A 39 10.55 4.43 13.96
C LYS A 39 11.39 3.30 14.51
N GLU A 40 12.70 3.52 14.57
CA GLU A 40 13.63 2.60 15.24
C GLU A 40 14.43 3.36 16.28
N ALA A 41 14.71 2.70 17.40
CA ALA A 41 15.48 3.29 18.48
C ALA A 41 16.90 3.57 17.99
N PHE A 42 17.40 4.76 18.28
CA PHE A 42 18.76 5.14 17.89
C PHE A 42 19.78 4.34 18.72
N VAL A 43 20.76 3.76 18.04
CA VAL A 43 21.86 3.01 18.67
C VAL A 43 23.16 3.75 18.39
N ASN A 44 23.84 4.20 19.45
CA ASN A 44 25.10 4.91 19.29
C ASN A 44 26.27 3.97 18.94
N GLN A 45 27.45 4.54 18.65
CA GLN A 45 28.67 3.78 18.34
C GLN A 45 29.12 2.81 19.44
N ARG A 46 28.64 2.98 20.69
CA ARG A 46 28.93 2.10 21.82
C ARG A 46 27.86 1.02 22.04
N GLY A 47 26.92 0.88 21.11
CA GLY A 47 25.82 -0.08 21.19
C GLY A 47 24.73 0.28 22.21
N LYS A 48 24.76 1.49 22.78
CA LYS A 48 23.73 1.93 23.74
C LYS A 48 22.51 2.43 22.98
N VAL A 49 21.38 1.81 23.26
CA VAL A 49 20.06 2.19 22.75
C VAL A 49 19.56 3.43 23.49
N SER A 50 19.01 4.39 22.74
CA SER A 50 18.33 5.56 23.29
C SER A 50 16.83 5.44 23.03
N ASP A 51 16.03 5.40 24.09
CA ASP A 51 14.56 5.36 23.99
C ASP A 51 13.94 6.74 23.71
N LYS A 52 14.77 7.80 23.65
CA LYS A 52 14.31 9.19 23.44
C LYS A 52 14.59 9.68 22.03
N ILE A 53 15.51 9.03 21.32
CA ILE A 53 15.94 9.43 19.99
C ILE A 53 15.62 8.28 19.04
N PHE A 54 14.93 8.61 17.96
CA PHE A 54 14.51 7.63 16.97
C PHE A 54 14.93 8.08 15.59
N ASP A 55 15.44 7.12 14.82
CA ASP A 55 15.57 7.22 13.38
C ASP A 55 14.23 6.88 12.72
N MET A 56 13.95 7.55 11.60
CA MET A 56 12.72 7.32 10.84
C MET A 56 13.07 6.70 9.50
N PHE A 57 12.36 5.63 9.16
CA PHE A 57 12.54 4.89 7.92
C PHE A 57 11.24 4.82 7.12
N LEU A 58 11.36 4.84 5.80
CA LEU A 58 10.29 4.44 4.89
C LEU A 58 10.44 2.95 4.60
N GLU A 59 9.48 2.13 5.03
CA GLU A 59 9.43 0.71 4.73
C GLU A 59 8.51 0.47 3.52
N SER A 60 9.07 -0.04 2.43
CA SER A 60 8.39 -0.29 1.16
C SER A 60 8.87 -1.61 0.56
N LYS A 61 7.94 -2.52 0.24
CA LYS A 61 8.22 -3.86 -0.34
C LYS A 61 9.28 -4.65 0.44
N GLY A 62 9.26 -4.58 1.77
CA GLY A 62 10.23 -5.26 2.64
C GLY A 62 11.61 -4.61 2.74
N LYS A 63 11.86 -3.50 2.03
CA LYS A 63 13.10 -2.71 2.15
C LYS A 63 12.85 -1.45 2.98
N LYS A 64 13.83 -1.07 3.80
CA LYS A 64 13.81 0.16 4.60
C LYS A 64 14.78 1.19 4.02
N TYR A 65 14.32 2.42 3.92
CA TYR A 65 15.10 3.56 3.47
C TYR A 65 15.16 4.60 4.59
N PHE A 66 16.37 5.05 4.94
CA PHE A 66 16.52 6.11 5.93
C PHE A 66 15.92 7.43 5.43
N ILE A 67 15.23 8.19 6.27
CA ILE A 67 14.62 9.46 5.87
C ILE A 67 15.53 10.61 6.25
N LYS A 68 16.15 11.24 5.24
CA LYS A 68 17.05 12.38 5.46
C LYS A 68 16.29 13.70 5.42
N PHE A 69 15.88 14.18 6.60
CA PHE A 69 15.01 15.35 6.74
C PHE A 69 15.62 16.66 6.21
N CYS A 70 16.94 16.86 6.34
CA CYS A 70 17.57 18.11 5.92
C CYS A 70 17.62 18.32 4.40
N GLU A 71 17.46 17.25 3.61
CA GLU A 71 17.44 17.31 2.15
C GLU A 71 16.02 17.15 1.57
N GLY A 72 15.04 16.86 2.42
CA GLY A 72 13.64 16.69 2.05
C GLY A 72 12.84 18.00 2.13
N LYS A 73 11.66 17.99 1.51
CA LYS A 73 10.66 19.07 1.61
C LYS A 73 9.59 18.79 2.66
N VAL A 74 9.47 17.55 3.12
CA VAL A 74 8.47 17.13 4.11
C VAL A 74 9.04 17.20 5.53
N LEU A 75 8.36 17.96 6.39
CA LEU A 75 8.74 18.16 7.79
C LEU A 75 8.52 16.89 8.65
N ARG A 76 9.34 16.74 9.69
CA ARG A 76 9.32 15.60 10.62
C ARG A 76 7.98 15.46 11.33
N GLU A 77 7.42 16.56 11.83
CA GLU A 77 6.15 16.59 12.57
C GLU A 77 4.99 16.08 11.71
N LYS A 78 5.07 16.25 10.39
CA LYS A 78 4.07 15.76 9.46
C LYS A 78 4.15 14.24 9.29
N LEU A 79 5.37 13.68 9.25
CA LEU A 79 5.57 12.23 9.20
C LEU A 79 5.19 11.54 10.51
N GLU A 80 5.43 12.19 11.66
CA GLU A 80 5.10 11.62 12.97
C GLU A 80 3.59 11.32 13.13
N LYS A 81 2.73 12.14 12.52
CA LYS A 81 1.25 11.95 12.53
C LYS A 81 0.77 10.76 11.71
N ILE A 82 1.63 10.18 10.88
CA ILE A 82 1.30 9.11 9.94
C ILE A 82 2.17 7.86 10.11
N VAL A 83 2.91 7.75 11.21
CA VAL A 83 3.69 6.55 11.56
C VAL A 83 2.77 5.33 11.58
N GLY A 84 3.23 4.24 10.96
CA GLY A 84 2.48 3.00 10.82
C GLY A 84 1.36 3.01 9.78
N LYS A 85 1.00 4.16 9.20
CA LYS A 85 -0.02 4.25 8.13
C LYS A 85 0.61 4.03 6.76
N GLU A 86 -0.05 3.24 5.94
CA GLU A 86 0.35 3.05 4.55
C GLU A 86 -0.02 4.29 3.72
N MET A 87 0.95 4.85 3.00
CA MET A 87 0.85 6.06 2.18
C MET A 87 1.70 5.94 0.91
N GLN A 88 1.46 6.84 -0.05
CA GLN A 88 2.33 7.03 -1.21
C GLN A 88 3.27 8.21 -0.95
N PHE A 89 4.54 8.06 -1.28
CA PHE A 89 5.56 9.07 -1.05
C PHE A 89 6.25 9.36 -2.36
N ARG A 90 6.25 10.63 -2.78
CA ARG A 90 7.18 11.05 -3.83
C ARG A 90 8.53 11.28 -3.17
N VAL A 91 9.52 10.52 -3.58
CA VAL A 91 10.84 10.49 -2.97
C VAL A 91 11.93 10.56 -4.03
N GLU A 92 13.06 11.10 -3.65
CA GLU A 92 14.31 10.91 -4.35
C GLU A 92 15.12 9.85 -3.59
N ILE A 93 15.41 8.71 -4.22
CA ILE A 93 16.28 7.68 -3.64
C ILE A 93 17.73 8.10 -3.90
N CYS A 94 18.53 8.05 -2.85
CA CYS A 94 19.95 8.39 -2.87
C CYS A 94 20.75 7.35 -2.08
N GLU A 95 22.03 7.25 -2.40
CA GLU A 95 23.00 6.46 -1.66
C GLU A 95 24.02 7.43 -1.05
N GLY A 96 24.40 7.21 0.21
CA GLY A 96 25.47 7.99 0.82
C GLY A 96 25.33 8.14 2.33
N GLU A 97 25.96 9.19 2.85
CA GLU A 97 26.00 9.46 4.28
C GLU A 97 24.66 10.00 4.80
N TRP A 98 24.18 9.41 5.89
CA TRP A 98 22.93 9.78 6.53
C TRP A 98 23.05 11.09 7.34
N ASP A 99 24.25 11.35 7.86
CA ASP A 99 24.43 12.21 9.03
C ASP A 99 24.97 13.64 8.72
N LYS A 100 25.07 14.04 7.43
CA LYS A 100 25.52 15.39 7.00
C LYS A 100 24.55 16.56 7.29
N CYS A 101 23.58 16.40 8.18
CA CYS A 101 22.55 17.41 8.42
C CYS A 101 22.90 18.45 9.49
N SER A 102 23.94 18.22 10.29
CA SER A 102 24.39 19.15 11.35
C SER A 102 25.90 19.05 11.55
N GLU A 103 26.53 20.15 11.94
CA GLU A 103 27.98 20.21 12.27
C GLU A 103 28.35 19.48 13.56
N GLN A 104 27.37 18.91 14.27
CA GLN A 104 27.62 18.09 15.44
C GLN A 104 28.20 16.74 15.01
N GLU A 105 29.10 16.16 15.81
CA GLU A 105 29.65 14.82 15.58
C GLU A 105 28.56 13.76 15.70
N VAL A 106 27.81 13.58 14.62
CA VAL A 106 26.83 12.51 14.47
C VAL A 106 27.56 11.31 13.87
N GLN A 107 27.21 10.11 14.32
CA GLN A 107 27.79 8.85 13.89
C GLN A 107 27.87 8.75 12.35
N SER A 108 28.98 8.31 11.77
CA SER A 108 29.08 8.14 10.32
C SER A 108 28.34 6.87 9.86
N ARG A 109 27.11 7.00 9.34
CA ARG A 109 26.37 5.90 8.71
C ARG A 109 26.22 6.15 7.22
N VAL A 110 26.34 5.09 6.43
CA VAL A 110 26.17 5.10 4.99
C VAL A 110 25.13 4.08 4.56
N GLY A 111 24.37 4.40 3.52
CA GLY A 111 23.43 3.47 2.89
C GLY A 111 22.34 4.19 2.13
N ASP A 112 21.34 3.43 1.70
CA ASP A 112 20.20 3.97 0.97
C ASP A 112 19.34 4.87 1.87
N TYR A 113 19.08 6.07 1.36
CA TYR A 113 18.20 7.02 2.00
C TYR A 113 17.23 7.64 1.00
N VAL A 114 16.17 8.23 1.53
CA VAL A 114 15.16 8.95 0.75
C VAL A 114 15.08 10.41 1.19
N LYS A 115 15.01 11.29 0.20
CA LYS A 115 14.56 12.67 0.39
C LYS A 115 13.06 12.70 0.15
N MET A 116 12.29 13.06 1.18
CA MET A 116 10.84 13.13 1.07
C MET A 116 10.45 14.42 0.34
N LEU A 117 9.92 14.30 -0.88
CA LEU A 117 9.49 15.45 -1.68
C LEU A 117 8.02 15.80 -1.41
N GLU A 118 7.15 14.79 -1.36
CA GLU A 118 5.72 14.99 -1.20
C GLU A 118 5.04 13.78 -0.55
N LEU A 119 4.03 14.05 0.26
CA LEU A 119 3.11 13.05 0.79
C LEU A 119 1.88 12.96 -0.09
N LYS A 120 1.63 11.77 -0.63
CA LYS A 120 0.38 11.42 -1.30
C LYS A 120 -0.34 10.42 -0.41
N THR A 121 -1.60 10.67 -0.10
CA THR A 121 -2.44 9.58 0.42
C THR A 121 -2.38 8.44 -0.60
N VAL A 122 -2.22 7.18 -0.16
CA VAL A 122 -2.55 6.05 -1.05
C VAL A 122 -3.92 6.40 -1.58
N ALA A 123 -4.09 6.38 -2.89
CA ALA A 123 -5.42 6.41 -3.45
C ALA A 123 -6.10 5.13 -2.95
N THR A 124 -6.68 5.15 -1.76
CA THR A 124 -7.78 4.27 -1.40
C THR A 124 -8.85 4.66 -2.40
N GLY A 125 -8.83 3.98 -3.54
CA GLY A 125 -9.78 4.19 -4.61
C GLY A 125 -11.17 4.16 -4.01
N GLU A 126 -12.08 4.89 -4.64
CA GLU A 126 -13.47 4.80 -4.25
C GLU A 126 -13.90 3.33 -4.31
N LYS A 127 -14.44 2.83 -3.18
CA LYS A 127 -14.88 1.46 -3.03
C LYS A 127 -16.36 1.49 -2.67
N LEU A 128 -17.16 0.75 -3.42
CA LEU A 128 -18.57 0.53 -3.14
C LEU A 128 -18.70 -0.87 -2.55
N SER A 129 -19.57 -1.05 -1.56
CA SER A 129 -19.87 -2.35 -1.00
C SER A 129 -21.37 -2.47 -0.79
N TYR A 130 -21.93 -3.63 -1.14
CA TYR A 130 -23.31 -3.97 -0.90
C TYR A 130 -23.39 -5.33 -0.22
N ALA A 131 -24.08 -5.45 0.90
CA ALA A 131 -24.46 -6.73 1.47
C ALA A 131 -25.96 -6.95 1.26
N ASP A 132 -26.32 -8.10 0.71
CA ASP A 132 -27.72 -8.47 0.49
C ASP A 132 -28.43 -8.88 1.80
N GLY A 133 -29.72 -9.18 1.69
CA GLY A 133 -30.55 -9.62 2.81
C GLY A 133 -30.12 -10.96 3.44
N SER A 134 -29.30 -11.75 2.74
CA SER A 134 -28.75 -13.03 3.20
C SER A 134 -27.33 -12.90 3.73
N GLY A 135 -26.73 -11.70 3.63
CA GLY A 135 -25.38 -11.39 4.09
C GLY A 135 -24.29 -11.60 3.05
N ASN A 136 -24.61 -11.93 1.79
CA ASN A 136 -23.60 -12.03 0.74
C ASN A 136 -23.11 -10.64 0.37
N VAL A 137 -21.80 -10.49 0.20
CA VAL A 137 -21.18 -9.18 0.01
C VAL A 137 -20.65 -9.03 -1.41
N TYR A 138 -20.96 -7.89 -2.02
CA TYR A 138 -20.43 -7.42 -3.28
C TYR A 138 -19.47 -6.27 -3.00
N VAL A 139 -18.21 -6.38 -3.43
CA VAL A 139 -17.21 -5.32 -3.33
C VAL A 139 -16.88 -4.85 -4.74
N ILE A 140 -17.10 -3.57 -5.00
CA ILE A 140 -16.90 -2.96 -6.32
C ILE A 140 -15.81 -1.89 -6.19
N LYS A 141 -14.79 -2.01 -7.04
CA LYS A 141 -13.71 -1.06 -7.25
C LYS A 141 -13.76 -0.60 -8.71
N LYS A 142 -12.96 0.42 -9.05
CA LYS A 142 -12.94 0.98 -10.40
C LYS A 142 -12.77 -0.06 -11.52
N GLU A 143 -11.92 -1.06 -11.29
CA GLU A 143 -11.53 -2.04 -12.31
C GLU A 143 -12.01 -3.46 -12.00
N SER A 144 -12.68 -3.69 -10.85
CA SER A 144 -13.10 -5.03 -10.44
C SER A 144 -14.38 -5.06 -9.63
N ILE A 145 -15.04 -6.22 -9.68
CA ILE A 145 -16.13 -6.61 -8.80
C ILE A 145 -15.82 -7.97 -8.18
N GLU A 146 -16.05 -8.11 -6.89
CA GLU A 146 -15.84 -9.32 -6.10
C GLU A 146 -17.14 -9.69 -5.37
N TYR A 147 -17.50 -10.98 -5.39
CA TYR A 147 -18.62 -11.56 -4.65
C TYR A 147 -18.08 -12.49 -3.57
N ILE A 148 -18.50 -12.21 -2.34
CA ILE A 148 -18.07 -12.90 -1.12
C ILE A 148 -19.33 -13.51 -0.49
N PRO A 149 -19.65 -14.78 -0.81
CA PRO A 149 -20.83 -15.44 -0.28
C PRO A 149 -20.68 -15.78 1.19
N VAL A 150 -21.81 -15.87 1.89
CA VAL A 150 -21.85 -16.45 3.24
C VAL A 150 -21.63 -17.97 3.12
N LYS A 151 -20.63 -18.47 3.82
CA LYS A 151 -20.39 -19.92 3.94
C LYS A 151 -21.41 -20.54 4.88
N LYS A 152 -21.69 -21.83 4.67
CA LYS A 152 -22.65 -22.60 5.47
C LYS A 152 -22.39 -22.51 6.97
N GLU A 153 -21.13 -22.55 7.37
CA GLU A 153 -20.69 -22.50 8.77
C GLU A 153 -20.96 -21.14 9.44
N ASN A 154 -21.10 -20.09 8.62
CA ASN A 154 -21.37 -18.72 9.08
C ASN A 154 -22.84 -18.32 8.91
N SER A 155 -23.70 -19.24 8.45
CA SER A 155 -25.13 -19.00 8.35
C SER A 155 -25.79 -19.13 9.72
N SER A 156 -26.72 -18.21 10.03
CA SER A 156 -27.58 -18.34 11.20
C SER A 156 -28.41 -19.62 11.21
N SER A 157 -28.73 -20.18 10.04
CA SER A 157 -29.47 -21.45 9.92
C SER A 157 -28.56 -22.67 9.92
N GLY A 158 -27.25 -22.50 9.72
CA GLY A 158 -26.31 -23.60 9.46
C GLY A 158 -26.56 -24.36 8.15
N GLU A 159 -27.53 -23.96 7.34
CA GLU A 159 -27.92 -24.67 6.11
C GLU A 159 -27.71 -23.87 4.84
N TYR A 160 -27.80 -22.53 4.92
CA TYR A 160 -27.68 -21.64 3.78
C TYR A 160 -26.23 -21.50 3.30
N SER A 161 -26.01 -21.60 1.99
CA SER A 161 -24.75 -21.23 1.34
C SER A 161 -25.03 -20.22 0.23
N GLY A 162 -24.27 -19.12 0.21
CA GLY A 162 -24.34 -18.10 -0.83
C GLY A 162 -23.71 -18.52 -2.16
N GLY A 163 -23.18 -19.75 -2.26
CA GLY A 163 -22.47 -20.27 -3.42
C GLY A 163 -20.95 -20.08 -3.33
N GLU A 164 -20.29 -20.09 -4.49
CA GLU A 164 -18.84 -19.92 -4.60
C GLU A 164 -18.44 -18.45 -4.74
N PRO A 165 -17.29 -18.03 -4.18
CA PRO A 165 -16.78 -16.68 -4.37
C PRO A 165 -16.42 -16.42 -5.83
N LEU A 166 -16.68 -15.21 -6.32
CA LEU A 166 -16.37 -14.79 -7.69
C LEU A 166 -15.63 -13.47 -7.72
N SER A 167 -14.77 -13.29 -8.72
CA SER A 167 -14.11 -12.02 -8.99
C SER A 167 -14.00 -11.80 -10.49
N LYS A 168 -14.27 -10.58 -10.96
CA LYS A 168 -14.26 -10.22 -12.37
C LYS A 168 -13.75 -8.80 -12.57
N SER A 169 -13.03 -8.56 -13.67
CA SER A 169 -12.73 -7.21 -14.11
C SER A 169 -13.98 -6.53 -14.67
N ILE A 170 -14.10 -5.22 -14.49
CA ILE A 170 -15.19 -4.42 -15.03
C ILE A 170 -14.66 -3.24 -15.84
N THR A 171 -15.50 -2.75 -16.76
CA THR A 171 -15.19 -1.57 -17.57
C THR A 171 -15.50 -0.28 -16.81
N GLU A 172 -14.90 0.84 -17.23
CA GLU A 172 -15.18 2.16 -16.67
C GLU A 172 -16.67 2.54 -16.80
N GLU A 173 -17.33 2.11 -17.88
CA GLU A 173 -18.76 2.31 -18.11
C GLU A 173 -19.61 1.56 -17.07
N ALA A 174 -19.27 0.30 -16.79
CA ALA A 174 -19.93 -0.50 -15.77
C ALA A 174 -19.75 0.12 -14.38
N TRP A 175 -18.52 0.52 -14.05
CA TRP A 175 -18.20 1.23 -12.82
C TRP A 175 -19.04 2.51 -12.66
N THR A 176 -19.06 3.36 -13.68
CA THR A 176 -19.80 4.63 -13.66
C THR A 176 -21.30 4.41 -13.48
N LYS A 177 -21.85 3.40 -14.16
CA LYS A 177 -23.27 3.02 -14.03
C LYS A 177 -23.59 2.54 -12.62
N THR A 178 -22.83 1.59 -12.09
CA THR A 178 -23.04 1.06 -10.73
C THR A 178 -22.90 2.16 -9.69
N LYS A 179 -21.92 3.05 -9.83
CA LYS A 179 -21.76 4.19 -8.93
C LYS A 179 -22.98 5.11 -8.94
N LYS A 180 -23.57 5.38 -10.10
CA LYS A 180 -24.81 6.17 -10.21
C LYS A 180 -26.01 5.49 -9.52
N GLU A 181 -26.11 4.16 -9.62
CA GLU A 181 -27.12 3.36 -8.91
C GLU A 181 -26.92 3.44 -7.38
N PHE A 182 -25.69 3.33 -6.89
CA PHE A 182 -25.38 3.54 -5.47
C PHE A 182 -25.75 4.95 -5.01
N ASP A 183 -25.31 5.99 -5.72
CA ASP A 183 -25.57 7.38 -5.36
C ASP A 183 -27.08 7.69 -5.31
N SER A 184 -27.90 7.06 -6.16
CA SER A 184 -29.36 7.23 -6.13
C SER A 184 -29.98 6.61 -4.87
N LEU A 185 -29.55 5.41 -4.47
CA LEU A 185 -30.00 4.73 -3.26
C LEU A 185 -29.58 5.47 -1.98
N PHE A 186 -28.36 6.01 -1.94
CA PHE A 186 -27.89 6.84 -0.81
C PHE A 186 -28.69 8.14 -0.63
N LYS A 187 -29.23 8.68 -1.71
CA LYS A 187 -30.07 9.89 -1.69
C LYS A 187 -31.53 9.59 -1.35
N ASN A 188 -32.01 8.39 -1.67
CA ASN A 188 -33.40 7.99 -1.41
C ASN A 188 -33.63 7.72 0.08
N LYS A 189 -34.01 8.75 0.85
CA LYS A 189 -34.30 8.62 2.29
C LYS A 189 -35.52 7.75 2.62
N LYS A 190 -36.44 7.53 1.67
CA LYS A 190 -37.68 6.78 1.91
C LYS A 190 -37.43 5.29 2.16
N ILE A 191 -36.42 4.73 1.50
CA ILE A 191 -36.03 3.32 1.64
C ILE A 191 -35.00 3.12 2.76
N GLN A 192 -34.50 4.18 3.38
CA GLN A 192 -33.49 4.10 4.43
C GLN A 192 -34.14 3.78 5.76
N ILE A 193 -33.53 2.82 6.47
CA ILE A 193 -34.00 2.37 7.77
C ILE A 193 -32.90 2.55 8.81
N LYS A 194 -33.30 2.67 10.08
CA LYS A 194 -32.36 2.87 11.19
C LYS A 194 -31.79 1.56 11.72
N ASN A 195 -32.61 0.50 11.71
CA ASN A 195 -32.28 -0.79 12.30
C ASN A 195 -32.22 -1.85 11.21
N ARG A 196 -31.26 -2.78 11.36
CA ARG A 196 -31.13 -3.92 10.45
C ARG A 196 -32.28 -4.90 10.73
N MET A 197 -32.92 -5.38 9.67
CA MET A 197 -33.96 -6.41 9.74
C MET A 197 -33.64 -7.51 8.73
N MET A 198 -34.29 -8.68 8.86
CA MET A 198 -34.14 -9.74 7.88
C MET A 198 -34.55 -9.24 6.49
N GLY A 199 -33.73 -9.50 5.46
CA GLY A 199 -34.02 -9.07 4.09
C GLY A 199 -33.62 -7.62 3.75
N THR A 200 -32.96 -6.89 4.66
CA THR A 200 -32.50 -5.53 4.40
C THR A 200 -31.08 -5.52 3.83
N GLY A 201 -30.83 -4.66 2.84
CA GLY A 201 -29.51 -4.46 2.28
C GLY A 201 -28.67 -3.48 3.09
N LEU A 202 -27.34 -3.65 3.07
CA LEU A 202 -26.37 -2.71 3.64
C LEU A 202 -25.52 -2.14 2.51
N LEU A 203 -25.59 -0.82 2.32
CA LEU A 203 -24.77 -0.09 1.37
C LEU A 203 -23.63 0.62 2.10
N SER A 204 -22.42 0.55 1.53
CA SER A 204 -21.27 1.30 1.98
C SER A 204 -20.54 1.96 0.81
N ILE A 205 -20.13 3.21 1.00
CA ILE A 205 -19.24 3.94 0.09
C ILE A 205 -18.02 4.38 0.89
N THR A 206 -16.84 3.96 0.46
CA THR A 206 -15.56 4.45 0.98
C THR A 206 -14.96 5.46 -0.01
N LYS A 207 -14.74 6.70 0.43
CA LYS A 207 -14.10 7.78 -0.34
C LYS A 207 -12.98 8.40 0.49
N LYS A 208 -11.74 8.41 -0.04
CA LYS A 208 -10.57 9.01 0.63
C LYS A 208 -10.40 8.53 2.09
N GLY A 209 -10.58 7.23 2.31
CA GLY A 209 -10.51 6.60 3.64
C GLY A 209 -11.69 6.87 4.59
N LYS A 210 -12.71 7.63 4.18
CA LYS A 210 -13.96 7.81 4.94
C LYS A 210 -15.03 6.87 4.42
N GLU A 211 -15.67 6.14 5.33
CA GLU A 211 -16.75 5.22 5.02
C GLU A 211 -18.11 5.81 5.43
N THR A 212 -19.09 5.74 4.53
CA THR A 212 -20.49 6.08 4.80
C THR A 212 -21.34 4.85 4.59
N ILE A 213 -22.10 4.47 5.61
CA ILE A 213 -22.94 3.27 5.62
C ILE A 213 -24.42 3.66 5.71
N VAL A 214 -25.27 2.98 4.95
CA VAL A 214 -26.72 3.14 4.97
C VAL A 214 -27.38 1.77 4.91
N LEU A 215 -28.38 1.54 5.76
CA LEU A 215 -29.27 0.39 5.67
C LEU A 215 -30.47 0.74 4.79
N ILE A 216 -30.81 -0.16 3.87
CA ILE A 216 -31.95 -0.01 2.98
C ILE A 216 -32.96 -1.15 3.17
N ALA A 217 -34.24 -0.80 3.24
CA ALA A 217 -35.34 -1.77 3.26
C ALA A 217 -35.44 -2.48 1.90
N LYS A 218 -36.04 -3.68 1.93
CA LYS A 218 -36.40 -4.40 0.71
C LYS A 218 -37.31 -3.53 -0.16
N SER A 219 -36.84 -3.18 -1.36
CA SER A 219 -37.56 -2.34 -2.30
C SER A 219 -37.22 -2.74 -3.75
N PRO A 220 -38.03 -2.32 -4.74
CA PRO A 220 -37.73 -2.58 -6.15
C PRO A 220 -36.35 -2.03 -6.57
N GLU A 221 -35.92 -0.90 -6.00
CA GLU A 221 -34.61 -0.31 -6.29
C GLU A 221 -33.46 -1.16 -5.75
N MET A 222 -33.62 -1.76 -4.56
CA MET A 222 -32.67 -2.72 -4.00
C MET A 222 -32.55 -3.97 -4.90
N GLU A 223 -33.68 -4.54 -5.31
CA GLU A 223 -33.72 -5.71 -6.18
C GLU A 223 -33.11 -5.42 -7.57
N ASN A 224 -33.30 -4.21 -8.09
CA ASN A 224 -32.69 -3.78 -9.35
C ASN A 224 -31.16 -3.68 -9.24
N LEU A 225 -30.64 -3.16 -8.12
CA LEU A 225 -29.20 -3.15 -7.87
C LEU A 225 -28.65 -4.58 -7.83
N GLU A 226 -29.29 -5.49 -7.09
CA GLU A 226 -28.87 -6.89 -6.99
C GLU A 226 -28.82 -7.57 -8.37
N LYS A 227 -29.84 -7.36 -9.21
CA LYS A 227 -29.87 -7.86 -10.58
C LYS A 227 -28.72 -7.29 -11.42
N SER A 228 -28.45 -5.99 -11.32
CA SER A 228 -27.32 -5.34 -12.00
C SER A 228 -25.98 -5.95 -11.57
N LEU A 229 -25.76 -6.15 -10.27
CA LEU A 229 -24.52 -6.72 -9.73
C LEU A 229 -24.32 -8.18 -10.14
N LYS A 230 -25.37 -9.00 -10.05
CA LYS A 230 -25.34 -10.40 -10.51
C LYS A 230 -25.04 -10.49 -12.00
N LYS A 231 -25.67 -9.64 -12.83
CA LYS A 231 -25.38 -9.55 -14.26
C LYS A 231 -23.91 -9.20 -14.56
N LEU A 232 -23.29 -8.30 -13.79
CA LEU A 232 -21.88 -7.98 -13.95
C LEU A 232 -20.99 -9.21 -13.71
N LEU A 233 -21.30 -9.98 -12.67
CA LEU A 233 -20.59 -11.20 -12.30
C LEU A 233 -20.89 -12.39 -13.22
N GLY A 234 -22.04 -12.39 -13.91
CA GLY A 234 -22.52 -13.53 -14.68
C GLY A 234 -23.24 -14.59 -13.83
N LEU A 235 -23.87 -14.15 -12.74
CA LEU A 235 -24.72 -14.92 -11.84
C LEU A 235 -26.21 -14.84 -12.23
#